data_AF-A0A250IS60-F1
#
_entry.id   AF-A0A250IS60-F1
#
_cell.length_a   1.000
_cell.length_b   1.000
_cell.length_c   1.000
_cell.angle_alpha   90.00
_cell.angle_beta   90.00
_cell.angle_gamma   90.00
#
_symmetry.space_group_name_H-M   'P 1'
#
loop_
_entity.id
_entity.type
_entity.pdbx_description
1 polymer ?
#
loop_
_entity_poly.entity_id
_entity_poly.type
_entity_poly.pdbx_seq_one_letter_code
_entity_poly.pdbx_strand_id
1 'polypeptide(L)'
;MARTRVRWLVAGAFHPTPTGQRFPLTADTFGERLALATRGLSVTVKDRLGAGDASTYALQLDGLDAFALTSVIESQPDLRALRSLHEALSGTRPLAPEEAARLQATVGTGRLAEALHQAHRSSPDARGAALSLLEDALYSTAKDLLQHPLVARLESAWRGLHWLWTHCPPHSGMDIEVLDVAPSGLEDALAASLEGPPLHCPDACFLVDVDGAPDTLSRWAALGERASVPMVVALPLSLGDETRRLASEREFHLPEAWSRLRADETSRWLCAAVNPVVVKAERRGAVRRECFTSPVFAVAALLAASFRDTHAFARLVGAGSATRAPAVWRPRDEGAPVATEVGLSLREQERLASRGLLGVSGWPDSDEVNLVAAPTAHAGRDATPLPAQLLTGRIVRMALELAERLPIQTTQEEVSAVCTRAAEAFLPTGNTKEGCELHGQVVSTGGGERGLHLRAVLRPELAGTPLRLEFTVPLRG
;
A
#
# COMPACT_ATOMS: atom_id res chain seq x y z
N MET A 1 -5.93 30.66 13.07
CA MET A 1 -5.49 30.05 11.81
C MET A 1 -6.01 28.63 11.76
N ALA A 2 -6.53 28.16 10.63
CA ALA A 2 -6.89 26.75 10.48
C ALA A 2 -5.61 25.90 10.56
N ARG A 3 -5.64 24.81 11.34
CA ARG A 3 -4.50 23.91 11.51
C ARG A 3 -4.16 23.26 10.16
N THR A 4 -2.88 23.21 9.81
CA THR A 4 -2.47 22.63 8.53
C THR A 4 -2.66 21.11 8.57
N ARG A 5 -3.39 20.59 7.59
CA ARG A 5 -3.70 19.16 7.48
C ARG A 5 -2.45 18.36 7.10
N VAL A 6 -2.38 17.11 7.54
CA VAL A 6 -1.39 16.14 7.09
C VAL A 6 -1.75 15.69 5.68
N ARG A 7 -0.80 15.63 4.76
CA ARG A 7 -1.05 15.28 3.36
C ARG A 7 -0.23 14.06 2.97
N TRP A 8 -0.88 13.05 2.44
CA TRP A 8 -0.22 11.90 1.88
C TRP A 8 -0.38 11.89 0.38
N LEU A 9 0.71 11.60 -0.33
CA LEU A 9 0.67 11.32 -1.75
C LEU A 9 0.88 9.82 -1.95
N VAL A 10 -0.12 9.13 -2.51
CA VAL A 10 0.01 7.73 -2.92
C VAL A 10 0.20 7.71 -4.43
N ALA A 11 1.30 7.14 -4.91
CA ALA A 11 1.61 7.10 -6.33
C ALA A 11 1.74 5.65 -6.82
N GLY A 12 1.14 5.35 -7.98
CA GLY A 12 1.14 4.00 -8.56
C GLY A 12 0.12 3.85 -9.69
N ALA A 13 -0.05 2.64 -10.21
CA ALA A 13 -0.95 2.37 -11.33
C ALA A 13 -2.37 2.02 -10.86
N PHE A 14 -3.28 3.00 -10.83
CA PHE A 14 -4.67 2.84 -10.40
C PHE A 14 -5.65 2.64 -11.57
N HIS A 15 -5.21 2.86 -12.81
CA HIS A 15 -5.94 2.50 -14.04
C HIS A 15 -5.21 1.41 -14.84
N PRO A 16 -5.92 0.68 -15.74
CA PRO A 16 -5.30 -0.23 -16.71
C PRO A 16 -4.18 0.46 -17.49
N THR A 17 -4.49 1.67 -17.97
CA THR A 17 -3.59 2.64 -18.57
C THR A 17 -3.56 3.86 -17.66
N PRO A 18 -2.52 4.03 -16.84
CA PRO A 18 -2.42 5.15 -15.90
C PRO A 18 -2.58 6.50 -16.60
N THR A 19 -3.37 7.38 -15.98
CA THR A 19 -3.86 8.63 -16.57
C THR A 19 -2.88 9.79 -16.44
N GLY A 20 -1.87 9.68 -15.57
CA GLY A 20 -0.98 10.77 -15.17
C GLY A 20 -1.68 11.80 -14.26
N GLN A 21 -2.94 11.58 -13.89
CA GLN A 21 -3.70 12.55 -13.11
C GLN A 21 -3.47 12.39 -11.62
N ARG A 22 -3.46 13.54 -10.94
CA ARG A 22 -3.56 13.64 -9.49
C ARG A 22 -5.00 13.93 -9.09
N PHE A 23 -5.52 13.21 -8.07
CA PHE A 23 -6.87 13.45 -7.56
C PHE A 23 -6.93 13.28 -6.03
N PRO A 24 -7.78 14.05 -5.33
CA PRO A 24 -8.03 13.82 -3.91
C PRO A 24 -8.86 12.57 -3.71
N LEU A 25 -8.56 11.80 -2.68
CA LEU A 25 -9.32 10.63 -2.28
C LEU A 25 -10.36 11.01 -1.22
N THR A 26 -11.63 11.03 -1.63
CA THR A 26 -12.78 11.34 -0.76
C THR A 26 -13.86 10.27 -0.92
N ALA A 27 -14.91 10.34 -0.10
CA ALA A 27 -16.07 9.46 -0.24
C ALA A 27 -16.69 9.55 -1.64
N ASP A 28 -16.75 10.77 -2.19
CA ASP A 28 -17.36 11.03 -3.49
C ASP A 28 -16.45 10.58 -4.64
N THR A 29 -15.14 10.80 -4.53
CA THR A 29 -14.21 10.49 -5.63
C THR A 29 -13.81 9.02 -5.69
N PHE A 30 -13.85 8.28 -4.57
CA PHE A 30 -13.40 6.88 -4.53
C PHE A 30 -14.20 5.99 -5.50
N GLY A 31 -15.53 5.99 -5.38
CA GLY A 31 -16.40 5.15 -6.20
C GLY A 31 -16.36 5.54 -7.67
N GLU A 32 -16.38 6.84 -7.96
CA GLU A 32 -16.30 7.36 -9.33
C GLU A 32 -15.00 6.94 -10.03
N ARG A 33 -13.87 7.11 -9.35
CA ARG A 33 -12.55 6.80 -9.92
C ARG A 33 -12.34 5.29 -10.07
N LEU A 34 -12.82 4.48 -9.12
CA LEU A 34 -12.79 3.02 -9.26
C LEU A 34 -13.62 2.55 -10.46
N ALA A 35 -14.85 3.03 -10.61
CA ALA A 35 -15.72 2.67 -11.73
C ALA A 35 -15.14 3.14 -13.09
N LEU A 36 -14.43 4.27 -13.11
CA LEU A 36 -13.69 4.71 -14.30
C LEU A 36 -12.53 3.77 -14.62
N ALA A 37 -11.75 3.37 -13.62
CA ALA A 37 -10.59 2.48 -13.77
C ALA A 37 -10.96 1.08 -14.27
N THR A 38 -12.14 0.60 -13.96
CA THR A 38 -12.58 -0.75 -14.35
C THR A 38 -13.47 -0.77 -15.59
N ARG A 39 -13.76 0.39 -16.18
CA ARG A 39 -14.62 0.49 -17.36
C ARG A 39 -13.98 -0.15 -18.59
N GLY A 40 -14.74 -1.02 -19.25
CA GLY A 40 -14.32 -1.63 -20.52
C GLY A 40 -13.18 -2.64 -20.36
N LEU A 41 -13.00 -3.18 -19.17
CA LEU A 41 -11.95 -4.15 -18.88
C LEU A 41 -12.19 -5.44 -19.67
N SER A 42 -11.22 -5.85 -20.47
CA SER A 42 -11.28 -7.11 -21.23
C SER A 42 -10.01 -7.91 -20.94
N VAL A 43 -10.18 -9.19 -20.59
CA VAL A 43 -9.07 -10.08 -20.25
C VAL A 43 -9.22 -11.42 -20.96
N THR A 44 -8.07 -12.01 -21.29
CA THR A 44 -8.01 -13.32 -21.93
C THR A 44 -7.40 -14.31 -20.94
N VAL A 45 -8.13 -15.41 -20.68
CA VAL A 45 -7.70 -16.49 -19.78
C VAL A 45 -7.75 -17.82 -20.50
N LYS A 46 -7.15 -18.86 -19.92
CA LYS A 46 -7.21 -20.22 -20.46
C LYS A 46 -8.67 -20.65 -20.63
N ASP A 47 -9.00 -21.17 -21.81
CA ASP A 47 -10.33 -21.71 -22.05
C ASP A 47 -10.49 -23.06 -21.35
N ARG A 48 -11.36 -23.09 -20.35
CA ARG A 48 -11.76 -24.28 -19.59
C ARG A 48 -13.13 -24.80 -20.00
N LEU A 49 -13.91 -23.98 -20.70
CA LEU A 49 -15.32 -24.25 -20.98
C LEU A 49 -15.46 -24.79 -22.41
N GLY A 50 -14.92 -24.04 -23.37
CA GLY A 50 -15.00 -24.33 -24.79
C GLY A 50 -13.87 -25.23 -25.31
N ALA A 51 -13.71 -25.22 -26.63
CA ALA A 51 -12.72 -26.01 -27.37
C ALA A 51 -11.43 -25.22 -27.67
N GLY A 52 -11.38 -23.93 -27.33
CA GLY A 52 -10.24 -23.07 -27.60
C GLY A 52 -9.08 -23.29 -26.63
N ASP A 53 -7.98 -22.59 -26.87
CA ASP A 53 -6.90 -22.47 -25.88
C ASP A 53 -7.13 -21.32 -24.90
N ALA A 54 -7.84 -20.28 -25.34
CA ALA A 54 -8.12 -19.09 -24.55
C ALA A 54 -9.51 -18.49 -24.86
N SER A 55 -10.08 -17.85 -23.85
CA SER A 55 -11.39 -17.19 -23.88
C SER A 55 -11.26 -15.76 -23.36
N THR A 56 -11.91 -14.81 -24.04
CA THR A 56 -11.87 -13.40 -23.69
C THR A 56 -13.17 -12.97 -23.02
N TYR A 57 -13.06 -12.30 -21.88
CA TYR A 57 -14.19 -11.86 -21.07
C TYR A 57 -14.14 -10.36 -20.84
N ALA A 58 -15.28 -9.70 -21.05
CA ALA A 58 -15.49 -8.32 -20.64
C ALA A 58 -15.96 -8.30 -19.17
N LEU A 59 -15.20 -7.64 -18.31
CA LEU A 59 -15.47 -7.55 -16.87
C LEU A 59 -16.12 -6.21 -16.53
N GLN A 60 -17.12 -6.26 -15.66
CA GLN A 60 -17.77 -5.09 -15.06
C GLN A 60 -17.47 -5.10 -13.57
N LEU A 61 -16.60 -4.18 -13.11
CA LEU A 61 -16.12 -4.15 -11.73
C LEU A 61 -16.40 -2.76 -11.11
N ASP A 62 -17.68 -2.43 -10.97
CA ASP A 62 -18.13 -1.08 -10.57
C ASP A 62 -17.87 -0.73 -9.10
N GLY A 63 -17.30 -1.66 -8.31
CA GLY A 63 -17.00 -1.47 -6.91
C GLY A 63 -16.12 -2.60 -6.35
N LEU A 64 -15.66 -2.45 -5.10
CA LEU A 64 -14.79 -3.44 -4.46
C LEU A 64 -15.44 -4.82 -4.30
N ASP A 65 -16.76 -4.88 -4.13
CA ASP A 65 -17.51 -6.14 -4.03
C ASP A 65 -17.61 -6.87 -5.37
N ALA A 66 -17.40 -6.18 -6.49
CA ALA A 66 -17.37 -6.80 -7.81
C ALA A 66 -16.11 -7.67 -8.00
N PHE A 67 -15.03 -7.42 -7.24
CA PHE A 67 -13.84 -8.27 -7.19
C PHE A 67 -14.01 -9.49 -6.27
N ALA A 68 -15.16 -10.17 -6.36
CA ALA A 68 -15.46 -11.39 -5.64
C ALA A 68 -15.80 -12.50 -6.64
N LEU A 69 -15.47 -13.75 -6.31
CA LEU A 69 -15.77 -14.91 -7.17
C LEU A 69 -17.26 -14.95 -7.55
N THR A 70 -18.15 -14.74 -6.58
CA THR A 70 -19.60 -14.74 -6.79
C THR A 70 -20.03 -13.63 -7.76
N SER A 71 -19.52 -12.42 -7.60
CA SER A 71 -19.85 -11.27 -8.44
C SER A 71 -19.41 -11.47 -9.89
N VAL A 72 -18.21 -12.03 -10.11
CA VAL A 72 -17.74 -12.38 -11.47
C VAL A 72 -18.59 -13.47 -12.10
N ILE A 73 -18.95 -14.50 -11.33
CA ILE A 73 -19.85 -15.56 -11.82
C ILE A 73 -21.20 -14.97 -12.23
N GLU A 74 -21.74 -14.02 -11.46
CA GLU A 74 -23.02 -13.38 -11.74
C GLU A 74 -22.95 -12.40 -12.91
N SER A 75 -21.81 -11.77 -13.17
CA SER A 75 -21.66 -10.83 -14.28
C SER A 75 -21.46 -11.53 -15.64
N GLN A 76 -20.89 -12.74 -15.67
CA GLN A 76 -20.56 -13.45 -16.91
C GLN A 76 -21.69 -14.41 -17.34
N PRO A 77 -22.26 -14.27 -18.55
CA PRO A 77 -23.35 -15.14 -19.03
C PRO A 77 -23.03 -16.63 -18.96
N ASP A 78 -21.84 -17.04 -19.42
CA ASP A 78 -21.44 -18.45 -19.46
C ASP A 78 -21.29 -19.04 -18.05
N LEU A 79 -20.70 -18.28 -17.12
CA LEU A 79 -20.53 -18.72 -15.74
C LEU A 79 -21.87 -18.78 -14.98
N ARG A 80 -22.80 -17.85 -15.24
CA ARG A 80 -24.17 -17.94 -14.74
C ARG A 80 -24.87 -19.19 -15.23
N ALA A 81 -24.75 -19.49 -16.53
CA ALA A 81 -25.36 -20.69 -17.11
C ALA A 81 -24.82 -21.97 -16.46
N LEU A 82 -23.50 -22.04 -16.22
CA LEU A 82 -22.88 -23.14 -15.48
C LEU A 82 -23.32 -23.23 -14.03
N ARG A 83 -23.47 -22.09 -13.33
CA ARG A 83 -24.00 -22.07 -11.95
C ARG A 83 -25.43 -22.58 -11.89
N SER A 84 -26.31 -22.11 -12.77
CA SER A 84 -27.70 -22.59 -12.84
C SER A 84 -27.78 -24.09 -13.15
N LEU A 85 -26.88 -24.59 -14.00
CA LEU A 85 -26.75 -26.01 -14.28
C LEU A 85 -26.28 -26.79 -13.04
N HIS A 86 -25.24 -26.33 -12.36
CA HIS A 86 -24.77 -26.93 -11.11
C HIS A 86 -25.88 -26.99 -10.05
N GLU A 87 -26.62 -25.89 -9.85
CA GLU A 87 -27.76 -25.83 -8.93
C GLU A 87 -28.87 -26.82 -9.30
N ALA A 88 -29.25 -26.91 -10.59
CA ALA A 88 -30.23 -27.88 -11.06
C ALA A 88 -29.80 -29.33 -10.82
N LEU A 89 -28.49 -29.59 -10.89
CA LEU A 89 -27.91 -30.91 -10.68
C LEU A 89 -27.58 -31.22 -9.21
N SER A 90 -27.80 -30.32 -8.26
CA SER A 90 -27.40 -30.50 -6.85
C SER A 90 -28.34 -31.36 -5.99
N GLY A 91 -29.49 -31.81 -6.52
CA GLY A 91 -30.44 -32.69 -5.80
C GLY A 91 -29.95 -34.12 -5.52
N THR A 92 -30.84 -35.06 -5.20
CA THR A 92 -30.50 -36.47 -4.86
C THR A 92 -30.90 -37.53 -5.91
N ARG A 93 -31.64 -37.17 -6.96
CA ARG A 93 -32.10 -38.10 -8.03
C ARG A 93 -31.05 -38.39 -9.12
N PRO A 94 -30.96 -39.60 -9.71
CA PRO A 94 -30.03 -39.85 -10.82
C PRO A 94 -30.22 -38.86 -11.99
N LEU A 95 -29.13 -38.56 -12.70
CA LEU A 95 -29.12 -37.62 -13.83
C LEU A 95 -30.06 -38.12 -14.93
N ALA A 96 -31.14 -37.41 -15.20
CA ALA A 96 -32.06 -37.78 -16.26
C ALA A 96 -31.42 -37.53 -17.65
N PRO A 97 -31.76 -38.32 -18.69
CA PRO A 97 -31.26 -38.10 -20.05
C PRO A 97 -31.51 -36.68 -20.58
N GLU A 98 -32.62 -36.06 -20.19
CA GLU A 98 -32.95 -34.67 -20.53
C GLU A 98 -32.04 -33.65 -19.83
N GLU A 99 -31.61 -33.93 -18.60
CA GLU A 99 -30.65 -33.10 -17.87
C GLU A 99 -29.25 -33.23 -18.49
N ALA A 100 -28.88 -34.43 -18.95
CA ALA A 100 -27.66 -34.66 -19.72
C ALA A 100 -27.66 -33.90 -21.06
N ALA A 101 -28.78 -33.91 -21.79
CA ALA A 101 -28.93 -33.16 -23.03
C ALA A 101 -28.89 -31.64 -22.80
N ARG A 102 -29.51 -31.14 -21.72
CA ARG A 102 -29.41 -29.72 -21.31
C ARG A 102 -27.99 -29.34 -20.94
N LEU A 103 -27.28 -30.21 -20.21
CA LEU A 103 -25.88 -30.02 -19.84
C LEU A 103 -24.99 -29.92 -21.10
N GLN A 104 -25.21 -30.79 -22.09
CA GLN A 104 -24.51 -30.73 -23.38
C GLN A 104 -24.84 -29.46 -24.18
N ALA A 105 -26.10 -29.01 -24.17
CA ALA A 105 -26.52 -27.79 -24.85
C ALA A 105 -25.99 -26.51 -24.18
N THR A 106 -25.87 -26.49 -22.84
CA THR A 106 -25.38 -25.34 -22.07
C THR A 106 -23.86 -25.24 -22.07
N VAL A 107 -23.15 -26.36 -21.96
CA VAL A 107 -21.69 -26.39 -21.98
C VAL A 107 -21.14 -26.24 -23.41
N GLY A 108 -21.94 -26.62 -24.42
CA GLY A 108 -21.53 -26.61 -25.81
C GLY A 108 -20.51 -27.71 -26.12
N THR A 109 -19.77 -27.56 -27.22
CA THR A 109 -18.63 -28.44 -27.55
C THR A 109 -17.35 -27.89 -26.93
N GLY A 110 -16.57 -28.74 -26.26
CA GLY A 110 -15.32 -28.29 -25.65
C GLY A 110 -14.78 -29.22 -24.57
N ARG A 111 -13.73 -28.77 -23.90
CA ARG A 111 -13.01 -29.54 -22.87
C ARG A 111 -13.91 -29.95 -21.71
N LEU A 112 -14.79 -29.04 -21.25
CA LEU A 112 -15.72 -29.35 -20.16
C LEU A 112 -16.76 -30.40 -20.59
N ALA A 113 -17.28 -30.31 -21.81
CA ALA A 113 -18.23 -31.29 -22.33
C ALA A 113 -17.58 -32.68 -22.50
N GLU A 114 -16.34 -32.75 -22.99
CA GLU A 114 -15.58 -33.99 -23.08
C GLU A 114 -15.34 -34.62 -21.71
N ALA A 115 -14.94 -33.82 -20.72
CA ALA A 115 -14.72 -34.26 -19.35
C ALA A 115 -16.02 -34.80 -18.71
N LEU A 116 -17.15 -34.12 -18.93
CA LEU A 116 -18.46 -34.54 -18.44
C LEU A 116 -18.93 -35.85 -19.10
N HIS A 117 -18.73 -36.00 -20.42
CA HIS A 117 -19.02 -37.26 -21.12
C HIS A 117 -18.12 -38.41 -20.65
N GLN A 118 -16.85 -38.14 -20.35
CA GLN A 118 -15.96 -39.15 -19.80
C GLN A 118 -16.42 -39.56 -18.41
N ALA A 119 -16.66 -38.61 -17.50
CA ALA A 119 -17.15 -38.86 -16.15
C ALA A 119 -18.45 -39.67 -16.13
N HIS A 120 -19.38 -39.38 -17.05
CA HIS A 120 -20.62 -40.13 -17.18
C HIS A 120 -20.41 -41.60 -17.60
N ARG A 121 -19.41 -41.87 -18.45
CA ARG A 121 -19.11 -43.22 -18.94
C ARG A 121 -18.26 -44.05 -17.97
N SER A 122 -17.39 -43.41 -17.19
CA SER A 122 -16.37 -44.11 -16.41
C SER A 122 -16.60 -44.12 -14.89
N SER A 123 -17.48 -43.27 -14.36
CA SER A 123 -17.71 -43.15 -12.91
C SER A 123 -19.00 -43.86 -12.48
N PRO A 124 -18.97 -44.73 -11.45
CA PRO A 124 -20.18 -45.26 -10.82
C PRO A 124 -20.99 -44.15 -10.12
N ASP A 125 -20.34 -43.06 -9.71
CA ASP A 125 -20.97 -41.81 -9.27
C ASP A 125 -20.77 -40.72 -10.35
N ALA A 126 -21.41 -40.92 -11.50
CA ALA A 126 -21.36 -39.97 -12.62
C ALA A 126 -21.84 -38.56 -12.23
N ARG A 127 -22.79 -38.46 -11.30
CA ARG A 127 -23.36 -37.18 -10.87
C ARG A 127 -22.39 -36.42 -9.99
N GLY A 128 -21.84 -37.04 -8.95
CA GLY A 128 -20.86 -36.39 -8.06
C GLY A 128 -19.64 -35.93 -8.85
N ALA A 129 -19.17 -36.76 -9.80
CA ALA A 129 -18.10 -36.39 -10.72
C ALA A 129 -18.47 -35.18 -11.60
N ALA A 130 -19.69 -35.15 -12.16
CA ALA A 130 -20.15 -34.01 -12.95
C ALA A 130 -20.29 -32.72 -12.14
N LEU A 131 -20.82 -32.80 -10.91
CA LEU A 131 -20.91 -31.65 -10.00
C LEU A 131 -19.52 -31.10 -9.67
N SER A 132 -18.57 -31.97 -9.34
CA SER A 132 -17.18 -31.57 -9.08
C SER A 132 -16.54 -30.89 -10.29
N LEU A 133 -16.73 -31.43 -11.50
CA LEU A 133 -16.21 -30.83 -12.73
C LEU A 133 -16.82 -29.45 -13.02
N LEU A 134 -18.12 -29.31 -12.82
CA LEU A 134 -18.82 -28.03 -12.98
C LEU A 134 -18.35 -27.00 -11.94
N GLU A 135 -18.24 -27.41 -10.68
CA GLU A 135 -17.76 -26.56 -9.59
C GLU A 135 -16.32 -26.08 -9.85
N ASP A 136 -15.44 -27.02 -10.22
CA ASP A 136 -14.04 -26.73 -10.54
C ASP A 136 -13.93 -25.79 -11.75
N ALA A 137 -14.66 -26.05 -12.84
CA ALA A 137 -14.65 -25.20 -14.02
C ALA A 137 -15.18 -23.79 -13.72
N LEU A 138 -16.28 -23.68 -12.97
CA LEU A 138 -16.91 -22.42 -12.59
C LEU A 138 -15.97 -21.55 -11.75
N TYR A 139 -15.50 -22.08 -10.61
CA TYR A 139 -14.70 -21.30 -9.67
C TYR A 139 -13.26 -21.11 -10.14
N SER A 140 -12.66 -22.07 -10.87
CA SER A 140 -11.33 -21.87 -11.44
C SER A 140 -11.33 -20.82 -12.55
N THR A 141 -12.37 -20.78 -13.39
CA THR A 141 -12.46 -19.73 -14.43
C THR A 141 -12.63 -18.35 -13.79
N ALA A 142 -13.53 -18.21 -12.81
CA ALA A 142 -13.70 -16.96 -12.07
C ALA A 142 -12.42 -16.53 -11.34
N LYS A 143 -11.68 -17.49 -10.76
CA LYS A 143 -10.38 -17.25 -10.15
C LYS A 143 -9.36 -16.77 -11.19
N ASP A 144 -9.24 -17.44 -12.33
CA ASP A 144 -8.31 -17.07 -13.40
C ASP A 144 -8.59 -15.65 -13.91
N LEU A 145 -9.86 -15.25 -14.02
CA LEU A 145 -10.25 -13.88 -14.37
C LEU A 145 -9.78 -12.86 -13.33
N LEU A 146 -10.01 -13.13 -12.04
CA LEU A 146 -9.62 -12.23 -10.95
C LEU A 146 -8.11 -12.22 -10.69
N GLN A 147 -7.40 -13.30 -11.03
CA GLN A 147 -5.95 -13.41 -10.92
C GLN A 147 -5.21 -12.97 -12.18
N HIS A 148 -5.92 -12.59 -13.25
CA HIS A 148 -5.31 -11.96 -14.41
C HIS A 148 -4.47 -10.75 -13.96
N PRO A 149 -3.20 -10.61 -14.37
CA PRO A 149 -2.27 -9.64 -13.77
C PRO A 149 -2.81 -8.22 -13.68
N LEU A 150 -3.52 -7.79 -14.72
CA LEU A 150 -4.14 -6.47 -14.78
C LEU A 150 -5.29 -6.31 -13.75
N VAL A 151 -6.15 -7.32 -13.60
CA VAL A 151 -7.28 -7.29 -12.65
C VAL A 151 -6.77 -7.37 -11.22
N ALA A 152 -5.82 -8.27 -10.96
CA ALA A 152 -5.21 -8.46 -9.65
C ALA A 152 -4.47 -7.20 -9.19
N ARG A 153 -3.73 -6.51 -10.08
CA ARG A 153 -3.08 -5.22 -9.77
C ARG A 153 -4.11 -4.16 -9.38
N LEU A 154 -5.17 -4.00 -10.17
CA LEU A 154 -6.22 -3.02 -9.88
C LEU A 154 -6.91 -3.32 -8.54
N GLU A 155 -7.29 -4.57 -8.30
CA GLU A 155 -7.89 -4.96 -7.03
C GLU A 155 -6.96 -4.67 -5.85
N SER A 156 -5.70 -5.07 -5.97
CA SER A 156 -4.66 -4.87 -4.95
C SER A 156 -4.50 -3.38 -4.60
N ALA A 157 -4.36 -2.53 -5.62
CA ALA A 157 -4.20 -1.09 -5.46
C ALA A 157 -5.46 -0.44 -4.84
N TRP A 158 -6.65 -0.73 -5.36
CA TRP A 158 -7.89 -0.10 -4.91
C TRP A 158 -8.35 -0.59 -3.54
N ARG A 159 -8.15 -1.87 -3.20
CA ARG A 159 -8.42 -2.37 -1.84
C ARG A 159 -7.42 -1.82 -0.82
N GLY A 160 -6.14 -1.68 -1.20
CA GLY A 160 -5.12 -1.04 -0.35
C GLY A 160 -5.43 0.43 -0.10
N LEU A 161 -5.82 1.15 -1.14
CA LEU A 161 -6.23 2.55 -1.06
C LEU A 161 -7.48 2.73 -0.20
N HIS A 162 -8.48 1.87 -0.36
CA HIS A 162 -9.66 1.86 0.51
C HIS A 162 -9.28 1.59 1.97
N TRP A 163 -8.43 0.61 2.23
CA TRP A 163 -7.96 0.31 3.59
C TRP A 163 -7.28 1.53 4.22
N LEU A 164 -6.39 2.20 3.48
CA LEU A 164 -5.77 3.44 3.93
C LEU A 164 -6.80 4.52 4.26
N TRP A 165 -7.75 4.73 3.35
CA TRP A 165 -8.80 5.74 3.50
C TRP A 165 -9.67 5.51 4.75
N THR A 166 -9.94 4.25 5.13
CA THR A 166 -10.68 3.96 6.37
C THR A 166 -9.99 4.47 7.64
N HIS A 167 -8.67 4.74 7.61
CA HIS A 167 -7.94 5.34 8.73
C HIS A 167 -7.90 6.87 8.70
N CYS A 168 -8.39 7.50 7.64
CA CYS A 168 -8.40 8.96 7.46
C CYS A 168 -9.85 9.50 7.34
N PRO A 169 -10.68 9.41 8.39
CA PRO A 169 -12.01 10.03 8.34
C PRO A 169 -11.91 11.56 8.15
N PRO A 170 -12.93 12.27 7.65
CA PRO A 170 -12.84 13.69 7.29
C PRO A 170 -12.31 14.63 8.40
N HIS A 171 -12.60 14.28 9.66
CA HIS A 171 -12.21 15.03 10.85
C HIS A 171 -10.81 14.67 11.40
N SER A 172 -10.11 13.70 10.81
CA SER A 172 -8.76 13.28 11.24
C SER A 172 -7.70 14.37 11.05
N GLY A 173 -7.98 15.39 10.23
CA GLY A 173 -6.99 16.39 9.83
C GLY A 173 -5.98 15.85 8.81
N MET A 174 -6.32 14.76 8.10
CA MET A 174 -5.48 14.14 7.08
C MET A 174 -6.17 14.16 5.71
N ASP A 175 -5.39 14.40 4.67
CA ASP A 175 -5.80 14.34 3.27
C ASP A 175 -4.95 13.30 2.54
N ILE A 176 -5.60 12.56 1.63
CA ILE A 176 -4.93 11.60 0.76
C ILE A 176 -5.11 12.09 -0.66
N GLU A 177 -4.02 12.20 -1.39
CA GLU A 177 -3.98 12.46 -2.82
C GLU A 177 -3.40 11.24 -3.52
N VAL A 178 -3.95 10.93 -4.68
CA VAL A 178 -3.52 9.80 -5.50
C VAL A 178 -2.93 10.34 -6.80
N LEU A 179 -1.73 9.89 -7.15
CA LEU A 179 -1.09 10.12 -8.43
C LEU A 179 -1.12 8.82 -9.24
N ASP A 180 -2.00 8.76 -10.24
CA ASP A 180 -2.16 7.59 -11.09
C ASP A 180 -1.15 7.60 -12.24
N VAL A 181 -0.07 6.85 -12.09
CA VAL A 181 1.07 6.88 -13.01
C VAL A 181 1.67 5.48 -13.17
N ALA A 182 2.15 5.19 -14.39
CA ALA A 182 2.84 3.94 -14.68
C ALA A 182 4.26 3.94 -14.07
N PRO A 183 4.84 2.77 -13.74
CA PRO A 183 6.18 2.69 -13.15
C PRO A 183 7.25 3.45 -13.95
N SER A 184 7.19 3.40 -15.29
CA SER A 184 8.15 4.06 -16.18
C SER A 184 8.10 5.59 -16.16
N GLY A 185 6.98 6.20 -15.75
CA GLY A 185 6.81 7.66 -15.69
C GLY A 185 6.68 8.19 -14.26
N LEU A 186 6.82 7.32 -13.25
CA LEU A 186 6.62 7.67 -11.85
C LEU A 186 7.61 8.74 -11.40
N GLU A 187 8.85 8.73 -11.89
CA GLU A 187 9.91 9.64 -11.41
C GLU A 187 9.65 11.08 -11.79
N ASP A 188 9.39 11.30 -13.08
CA ASP A 188 9.07 12.63 -13.60
C ASP A 188 7.77 13.17 -13.01
N ALA A 189 6.73 12.33 -12.91
CA ALA A 189 5.44 12.74 -12.37
C ALA A 189 5.52 13.07 -10.87
N LEU A 190 6.30 12.31 -10.10
CA LEU A 190 6.51 12.57 -8.68
C LEU A 190 7.36 13.83 -8.49
N ALA A 191 8.42 14.02 -9.28
CA ALA A 191 9.23 15.23 -9.23
C ALA A 191 8.36 16.48 -9.49
N ALA A 192 7.56 16.47 -10.55
CA ALA A 192 6.63 17.56 -10.86
C ALA A 192 5.58 17.77 -9.74
N SER A 193 5.16 16.70 -9.06
CA SER A 193 4.20 16.80 -7.94
C SER A 193 4.77 17.40 -6.65
N LEU A 194 6.10 17.43 -6.54
CA LEU A 194 6.85 17.99 -5.41
C LEU A 194 7.42 19.38 -5.72
N GLU A 195 7.30 19.85 -6.97
CA GLU A 195 7.58 21.24 -7.31
C GLU A 195 6.50 22.17 -6.73
N GLY A 196 6.94 23.30 -6.16
CA GLY A 196 6.05 24.34 -5.66
C GLY A 196 6.38 24.79 -4.23
N PRO A 197 5.46 25.51 -3.56
CA PRO A 197 5.67 26.03 -2.22
C PRO A 197 5.95 24.91 -1.21
N PRO A 198 6.92 25.07 -0.29
CA PRO A 198 7.29 24.04 0.69
C PRO A 198 6.10 23.52 1.52
N LEU A 199 5.19 24.40 1.94
CA LEU A 199 4.01 23.98 2.72
C LEU A 199 2.95 23.21 1.91
N HIS A 200 3.05 23.20 0.58
CA HIS A 200 2.14 22.46 -0.28
C HIS A 200 2.57 21.03 -0.56
N CYS A 201 3.86 20.73 -0.35
CA CYS A 201 4.40 19.38 -0.50
C CYS A 201 3.69 18.40 0.45
N PRO A 202 3.50 17.14 0.02
CA PRO A 202 3.00 16.09 0.91
C PRO A 202 3.97 15.86 2.09
N ASP A 203 3.45 15.30 3.16
CA ASP A 203 4.24 14.92 4.32
C ASP A 203 5.03 13.63 4.10
N ALA A 204 4.48 12.71 3.29
CA ALA A 204 5.15 11.52 2.80
C ALA A 204 4.58 11.11 1.44
N CYS A 205 5.42 10.45 0.66
CA CYS A 205 5.06 9.82 -0.60
C CYS A 205 5.10 8.29 -0.41
N PHE A 206 4.01 7.63 -0.77
CA PHE A 206 3.80 6.20 -0.66
C PHE A 206 3.78 5.63 -2.08
N LEU A 207 4.88 4.98 -2.48
CA LEU A 207 5.08 4.52 -3.85
C LEU A 207 4.70 3.03 -3.97
N VAL A 208 3.71 2.77 -4.81
CA VAL A 208 3.20 1.45 -5.15
C VAL A 208 3.76 1.05 -6.51
N ASP A 209 3.99 -0.25 -6.73
CA ASP A 209 4.47 -0.80 -8.01
C ASP A 209 5.84 -0.27 -8.48
N VAL A 210 6.79 -0.07 -7.56
CA VAL A 210 8.17 0.30 -7.90
C VAL A 210 9.02 -0.91 -8.26
N ASP A 211 9.97 -0.75 -9.18
CA ASP A 211 11.08 -1.69 -9.29
C ASP A 211 12.01 -1.50 -8.08
N GLY A 212 12.37 -2.59 -7.40
CA GLY A 212 13.25 -2.55 -6.24
C GLY A 212 14.72 -2.33 -6.60
N ALA A 213 15.01 -1.74 -7.77
CA ALA A 213 16.36 -1.58 -8.28
C ALA A 213 17.11 -0.52 -7.45
N PRO A 214 18.28 -0.83 -6.87
CA PRO A 214 19.00 0.08 -5.97
C PRO A 214 19.26 1.47 -6.55
N ASP A 215 19.58 1.57 -7.85
CA ASP A 215 19.80 2.87 -8.51
C ASP A 215 18.53 3.72 -8.56
N THR A 216 17.37 3.08 -8.79
CA THR A 216 16.06 3.75 -8.73
C THR A 216 15.77 4.22 -7.29
N LEU A 217 16.08 3.38 -6.30
CA LEU A 217 15.91 3.73 -4.88
C LEU A 217 16.79 4.91 -4.45
N SER A 218 18.04 5.00 -4.95
CA SER A 218 18.90 6.16 -4.72
C SER A 218 18.32 7.45 -5.32
N ARG A 219 17.72 7.38 -6.52
CA ARG A 219 17.05 8.54 -7.13
C ARG A 219 15.83 8.98 -6.32
N TRP A 220 15.06 8.03 -5.77
CA TRP A 220 13.97 8.34 -4.84
C TRP A 220 14.45 9.01 -3.56
N ALA A 221 15.50 8.47 -2.94
CA ALA A 221 16.11 9.06 -1.76
C ALA A 221 16.54 10.52 -2.02
N ALA A 222 17.23 10.78 -3.13
CA ALA A 222 17.65 12.12 -3.53
C ALA A 222 16.45 13.06 -3.83
N LEU A 223 15.39 12.55 -4.46
CA LEU A 223 14.16 13.34 -4.67
C LEU A 223 13.49 13.69 -3.33
N GLY A 224 13.42 12.73 -2.41
CA GLY A 224 12.89 12.92 -1.07
C GLY A 224 13.70 13.94 -0.28
N GLU A 225 15.02 13.90 -0.36
CA GLU A 225 15.89 14.91 0.26
C GLU A 225 15.62 16.32 -0.27
N ARG A 226 15.60 16.50 -1.59
CA ARG A 226 15.34 17.81 -2.23
C ARG A 226 14.00 18.41 -1.79
N ALA A 227 12.96 17.58 -1.70
CA ALA A 227 11.64 18.01 -1.24
C ALA A 227 11.50 18.02 0.29
N SER A 228 12.49 17.47 1.02
CA SER A 228 12.39 17.13 2.43
C SER A 228 11.18 16.23 2.76
N VAL A 229 10.84 15.28 1.89
CA VAL A 229 9.69 14.37 2.01
C VAL A 229 10.16 12.91 2.04
N PRO A 230 9.81 12.12 3.08
CA PRO A 230 10.09 10.69 3.08
C PRO A 230 9.38 9.94 1.95
N MET A 231 10.13 9.05 1.29
CA MET A 231 9.69 8.13 0.26
C MET A 231 9.52 6.74 0.87
N VAL A 232 8.28 6.26 0.96
CA VAL A 232 7.97 4.93 1.46
C VAL A 232 7.69 4.02 0.26
N VAL A 233 8.53 3.01 0.07
CA VAL A 233 8.51 2.15 -1.12
C VAL A 233 8.27 0.70 -0.76
N ALA A 234 7.62 -0.05 -1.64
CA ALA A 234 7.45 -1.49 -1.50
C ALA A 234 8.64 -2.22 -2.11
N LEU A 235 9.22 -3.15 -1.38
CA LEU A 235 10.21 -4.09 -1.90
C LEU A 235 9.65 -5.51 -1.87
N PRO A 236 10.01 -6.36 -2.85
CA PRO A 236 9.69 -7.78 -2.76
C PRO A 236 10.36 -8.38 -1.52
N LEU A 237 9.70 -9.35 -0.88
CA LEU A 237 10.26 -10.02 0.29
C LEU A 237 11.55 -10.80 -0.05
N SER A 238 11.73 -11.19 -1.31
CA SER A 238 12.97 -11.71 -1.89
C SER A 238 13.80 -10.57 -2.49
N LEU A 239 14.64 -9.92 -1.69
CA LEU A 239 15.68 -9.03 -2.19
C LEU A 239 16.91 -9.85 -2.60
N GLY A 240 16.78 -10.64 -3.68
CA GLY A 240 17.84 -11.52 -4.20
C GLY A 240 17.31 -12.57 -5.18
N ASP A 241 18.23 -13.16 -5.97
CA ASP A 241 17.91 -14.32 -6.81
C ASP A 241 17.53 -15.52 -5.93
N GLU A 242 16.47 -16.20 -6.37
CA GLU A 242 15.79 -17.36 -5.77
C GLU A 242 14.62 -17.09 -4.81
N THR A 243 13.51 -17.70 -5.23
CA THR A 243 12.18 -17.64 -4.66
C THR A 243 12.15 -18.40 -3.32
N ARG A 244 11.62 -17.76 -2.27
CA ARG A 244 11.10 -18.34 -1.02
C ARG A 244 12.13 -18.93 -0.01
N ARG A 245 12.40 -18.17 1.06
CA ARG A 245 11.87 -18.35 2.45
C ARG A 245 12.78 -17.66 3.48
N LEU A 246 12.25 -16.63 4.15
CA LEU A 246 12.74 -16.23 5.50
C LEU A 246 12.59 -17.38 6.54
N ALA A 247 11.83 -18.42 6.20
CA ALA A 247 11.65 -19.61 7.02
C ALA A 247 12.83 -20.59 7.06
N SER A 248 13.99 -20.27 6.48
CA SER A 248 15.24 -20.99 6.76
C SER A 248 16.24 -20.03 7.38
N GLU A 249 16.89 -20.45 8.46
CA GLU A 249 17.92 -19.68 9.19
C GLU A 249 19.11 -19.26 8.31
N ARG A 250 19.17 -19.71 7.06
CA ARG A 250 20.19 -19.34 6.08
C ARG A 250 20.03 -17.88 5.65
N GLU A 251 21.03 -17.12 6.05
CA GLU A 251 21.41 -15.77 5.67
C GLU A 251 20.54 -15.09 4.58
N PHE A 252 19.56 -14.32 5.03
CA PHE A 252 19.03 -13.21 4.24
C PHE A 252 20.19 -12.24 3.97
N HIS A 253 20.73 -12.31 2.75
CA HIS A 253 21.80 -11.45 2.25
C HIS A 253 21.20 -10.36 1.40
N LEU A 254 21.55 -9.12 1.70
CA LEU A 254 21.16 -7.99 0.86
C LEU A 254 22.24 -7.76 -0.20
N PRO A 255 21.86 -7.39 -1.44
CA PRO A 255 22.83 -7.07 -2.47
C PRO A 255 23.82 -5.99 -2.00
N GLU A 256 25.07 -6.03 -2.47
CA GLU A 256 26.08 -5.01 -2.15
C GLU A 256 25.59 -3.58 -2.47
N ALA A 257 24.81 -3.44 -3.54
CA ALA A 257 24.19 -2.17 -3.91
C ALA A 257 23.25 -1.61 -2.84
N TRP A 258 22.56 -2.48 -2.07
CA TRP A 258 21.78 -2.04 -0.91
C TRP A 258 22.68 -1.48 0.19
N SER A 259 23.79 -2.16 0.51
CA SER A 259 24.75 -1.67 1.49
C SER A 259 25.33 -0.31 1.12
N ARG A 260 25.61 -0.08 -0.18
CA ARG A 260 26.04 1.23 -0.70
C ARG A 260 24.96 2.30 -0.54
N LEU A 261 23.71 1.99 -0.91
CA LEU A 261 22.57 2.90 -0.70
C LEU A 261 22.43 3.30 0.77
N ARG A 262 22.52 2.34 1.70
CA ARG A 262 22.40 2.62 3.15
C ARG A 262 23.52 3.48 3.72
N ALA A 263 24.70 3.45 3.11
CA ALA A 263 25.83 4.27 3.52
C ALA A 263 25.69 5.73 3.06
N ASP A 264 24.83 5.97 2.06
CA ASP A 264 24.51 7.31 1.58
C ASP A 264 23.60 8.04 2.58
N GLU A 265 23.91 9.29 2.89
CA GLU A 265 23.13 10.15 3.78
C GLU A 265 21.72 10.42 3.24
N THR A 266 21.59 10.56 1.91
CA THR A 266 20.31 10.84 1.25
C THR A 266 19.28 9.74 1.49
N SER A 267 19.74 8.50 1.73
CA SER A 267 18.89 7.34 2.02
C SER A 267 18.10 7.44 3.33
N ARG A 268 18.34 8.46 4.16
CA ARG A 268 17.51 8.78 5.34
C ARG A 268 16.09 9.18 4.93
N TRP A 269 15.90 9.66 3.70
CA TRP A 269 14.60 10.00 3.14
C TRP A 269 13.90 8.81 2.47
N LEU A 270 14.49 7.61 2.53
CA LEU A 270 13.92 6.39 1.97
C LEU A 270 13.53 5.41 3.08
N CYS A 271 12.33 4.86 2.99
CA CYS A 271 11.83 3.79 3.83
C CYS A 271 11.34 2.64 2.95
N ALA A 272 11.92 1.46 3.10
CA ALA A 272 11.56 0.30 2.30
C ALA A 272 10.76 -0.72 3.12
N ALA A 273 9.54 -1.03 2.68
CA ALA A 273 8.63 -1.96 3.33
C ALA A 273 8.49 -3.26 2.54
N VAL A 274 8.46 -4.38 3.25
CA VAL A 274 8.30 -5.73 2.70
C VAL A 274 7.10 -6.43 3.34
N ASN A 275 6.74 -7.59 2.78
CA ASN A 275 5.66 -8.48 3.23
C ASN A 275 4.24 -7.91 3.00
N PRO A 276 3.67 -8.12 1.79
CA PRO A 276 2.32 -7.68 1.44
C PRO A 276 1.23 -8.07 2.45
N VAL A 277 0.17 -7.27 2.51
CA VAL A 277 -0.98 -7.48 3.42
C VAL A 277 -2.15 -8.09 2.67
N VAL A 278 -2.86 -9.03 3.28
CA VAL A 278 -4.02 -9.68 2.69
C VAL A 278 -5.21 -8.74 2.76
N VAL A 279 -5.81 -8.46 1.60
CA VAL A 279 -6.98 -7.58 1.49
C VAL A 279 -8.25 -8.31 1.05
N LYS A 280 -8.11 -9.54 0.55
CA LYS A 280 -9.21 -10.45 0.28
C LYS A 280 -8.71 -11.89 0.36
N ALA A 281 -9.49 -12.76 1.01
CA ALA A 281 -9.31 -14.20 0.97
C ALA A 281 -10.68 -14.86 0.75
N GLU A 282 -10.77 -15.74 -0.24
CA GLU A 282 -11.99 -16.45 -0.58
C GLU A 282 -11.72 -17.95 -0.70
N ARG A 283 -12.68 -18.75 -0.23
CA ARG A 283 -12.68 -20.20 -0.37
C ARG A 283 -14.05 -20.66 -0.86
N ARG A 284 -14.07 -21.37 -1.98
CA ARG A 284 -15.25 -22.03 -2.56
C ARG A 284 -14.84 -23.44 -2.98
N GLY A 285 -15.36 -24.45 -2.28
CA GLY A 285 -14.92 -25.83 -2.47
C GLY A 285 -13.40 -25.97 -2.28
N ALA A 286 -12.75 -26.55 -3.29
CA ALA A 286 -11.29 -26.67 -3.38
C ALA A 286 -10.58 -25.38 -3.85
N VAL A 287 -11.31 -24.46 -4.47
CA VAL A 287 -10.75 -23.21 -5.01
C VAL A 287 -10.49 -22.22 -3.88
N ARG A 288 -9.25 -21.77 -3.80
CA ARG A 288 -8.80 -20.69 -2.92
C ARG A 288 -8.25 -19.54 -3.75
N ARG A 289 -8.56 -18.32 -3.31
CA ARG A 289 -8.09 -17.08 -3.93
C ARG A 289 -7.74 -16.09 -2.85
N GLU A 290 -6.56 -15.53 -2.96
CA GLU A 290 -6.06 -14.47 -2.11
C GLU A 290 -5.69 -13.26 -2.96
N CYS A 291 -5.95 -12.06 -2.42
CA CYS A 291 -5.48 -10.80 -2.97
C CYS A 291 -4.66 -10.10 -1.90
N PHE A 292 -3.45 -9.69 -2.28
CA PHE A 292 -2.52 -8.98 -1.43
C PHE A 292 -2.33 -7.55 -1.93
N THR A 293 -2.24 -6.60 -1.00
CA THR A 293 -1.87 -5.21 -1.29
C THR A 293 -0.45 -4.91 -0.83
N SER A 294 0.12 -3.86 -1.41
CA SER A 294 1.45 -3.38 -1.10
C SER A 294 1.63 -3.12 0.42
N PRO A 295 2.76 -3.52 1.02
CA PRO A 295 3.05 -3.26 2.44
C PRO A 295 3.11 -1.75 2.75
N VAL A 296 3.32 -0.91 1.74
CA VAL A 296 3.30 0.55 1.87
C VAL A 296 1.95 1.05 2.39
N PHE A 297 0.83 0.44 1.97
CA PHE A 297 -0.49 0.80 2.50
C PHE A 297 -0.63 0.48 3.98
N ALA A 298 0.07 -0.55 4.48
CA ALA A 298 0.08 -0.89 5.89
C ALA A 298 0.85 0.16 6.71
N VAL A 299 2.04 0.55 6.24
CA VAL A 299 2.85 1.60 6.88
C VAL A 299 2.08 2.91 6.90
N ALA A 300 1.45 3.26 5.77
CA ALA A 300 0.57 4.42 5.69
C ALA A 300 -0.58 4.28 6.70
N ALA A 301 -1.36 3.20 6.68
CA ALA A 301 -2.48 2.98 7.60
C ALA A 301 -2.08 3.08 9.09
N LEU A 302 -0.92 2.53 9.47
CA LEU A 302 -0.38 2.66 10.84
C LEU A 302 -0.05 4.12 11.19
N LEU A 303 0.55 4.89 10.28
CA LEU A 303 0.79 6.33 10.46
C LEU A 303 -0.52 7.12 10.60
N ALA A 304 -1.56 6.80 9.84
CA ALA A 304 -2.88 7.45 10.00
C ALA A 304 -3.50 7.09 11.32
N ALA A 305 -3.49 5.81 11.69
CA ALA A 305 -4.06 5.36 12.96
C ALA A 305 -3.34 6.07 14.13
N SER A 306 -2.01 6.14 14.09
CA SER A 306 -1.23 6.91 15.07
C SER A 306 -1.68 8.37 15.12
N PHE A 307 -1.75 9.05 13.96
CA PHE A 307 -2.07 10.47 13.92
C PHE A 307 -3.53 10.76 14.32
N ARG A 308 -4.48 9.95 13.88
CA ARG A 308 -5.89 10.03 14.25
C ARG A 308 -6.07 9.88 15.76
N ASP A 309 -5.37 8.92 16.36
CA ASP A 309 -5.56 8.56 17.77
C ASP A 309 -4.78 9.47 18.73
N THR A 310 -3.64 10.03 18.29
CA THR A 310 -2.70 10.73 19.18
C THR A 310 -2.31 12.12 18.72
N HIS A 311 -2.71 12.54 17.51
CA HIS A 311 -2.19 13.72 16.82
C HIS A 311 -0.66 13.73 16.70
N ALA A 312 -0.04 12.54 16.59
CA ALA A 312 1.39 12.30 16.45
C ALA A 312 1.66 11.02 15.63
N PHE A 313 2.91 10.81 15.20
CA PHE A 313 3.29 9.68 14.34
C PHE A 313 4.07 8.58 15.06
N ALA A 314 4.36 8.72 16.36
CA ALA A 314 5.23 7.80 17.08
C ALA A 314 4.61 6.44 17.39
N ARG A 315 3.28 6.32 17.41
CA ARG A 315 2.56 5.10 17.81
C ARG A 315 2.48 4.09 16.65
N LEU A 316 3.64 3.71 16.11
CA LEU A 316 3.77 2.67 15.07
C LEU A 316 4.20 1.33 15.64
N VAL A 317 4.91 1.34 16.76
CA VAL A 317 5.53 0.15 17.36
C VAL A 317 5.00 -0.08 18.76
N GLY A 318 5.00 -1.35 19.20
CA GLY A 318 4.62 -1.73 20.56
C GLY A 318 3.13 -2.02 20.75
N ALA A 319 2.74 -2.24 22.01
CA ALA A 319 1.38 -2.66 22.35
C ALA A 319 0.34 -1.61 21.93
N GLY A 320 -0.70 -2.06 21.22
CA GLY A 320 -1.78 -1.20 20.76
C GLY A 320 -1.43 -0.27 19.60
N SER A 321 -0.27 -0.40 18.95
CA SER A 321 0.03 0.32 17.70
C SER A 321 -0.53 -0.35 16.44
N ALA A 322 -1.00 -1.59 16.57
CA ALA A 322 -1.45 -2.38 15.45
C ALA A 322 -2.73 -1.84 14.80
N THR A 323 -2.91 -2.15 13.53
CA THR A 323 -4.13 -1.82 12.79
C THR A 323 -4.75 -3.07 12.17
N ARG A 324 -6.08 -3.11 12.09
CA ARG A 324 -6.81 -4.25 11.55
C ARG A 324 -6.67 -4.30 10.03
N ALA A 325 -6.23 -5.44 9.51
CA ALA A 325 -6.23 -5.74 8.08
C ALA A 325 -7.64 -6.02 7.55
N PRO A 326 -7.88 -5.84 6.24
CA PRO A 326 -9.19 -6.14 5.66
C PRO A 326 -9.53 -7.64 5.63
N ALA A 327 -8.53 -8.51 5.63
CA ALA A 327 -8.71 -9.96 5.58
C ALA A 327 -7.55 -10.72 6.25
N VAL A 328 -7.79 -12.01 6.49
CA VAL A 328 -6.77 -12.98 6.91
C VAL A 328 -6.82 -14.19 5.99
N TRP A 329 -5.69 -14.86 5.82
CA TRP A 329 -5.61 -16.12 5.08
C TRP A 329 -4.70 -17.11 5.79
N ARG A 330 -4.71 -18.37 5.34
CA ARG A 330 -3.86 -19.43 5.87
C ARG A 330 -2.74 -19.76 4.86
N PRO A 331 -1.49 -19.31 5.09
CA PRO A 331 -0.36 -19.61 4.20
C PRO A 331 -0.06 -21.10 4.04
N ARG A 332 -0.43 -21.89 5.07
CA ARG A 332 -0.39 -23.35 5.07
C ARG A 332 -1.75 -23.85 5.52
N ASP A 333 -2.21 -24.96 4.95
CA ASP A 333 -3.56 -25.52 5.21
C ASP A 333 -3.85 -25.75 6.70
N GLU A 334 -2.84 -26.20 7.45
CA GLU A 334 -2.89 -26.44 8.90
C GLU A 334 -2.32 -25.27 9.72
N GLY A 335 -1.93 -24.17 9.08
CA GLY A 335 -1.37 -23.00 9.73
C GLY A 335 -2.42 -22.08 10.34
N ALA A 336 -2.00 -21.31 11.33
CA ALA A 336 -2.79 -20.20 11.85
C ALA A 336 -3.04 -19.15 10.76
N PRO A 337 -4.25 -18.57 10.66
CA PRO A 337 -4.50 -17.42 9.81
C PRO A 337 -3.59 -16.24 10.19
N VAL A 338 -3.18 -15.48 9.18
CA VAL A 338 -2.38 -14.27 9.32
C VAL A 338 -2.90 -13.17 8.39
N ALA A 339 -2.66 -11.92 8.76
CA ALA A 339 -3.02 -10.73 7.98
C ALA A 339 -2.04 -10.39 6.84
N THR A 340 -0.90 -11.06 6.74
CA THR A 340 0.18 -10.78 5.77
C THR A 340 0.50 -12.01 4.93
N GLU A 341 1.29 -11.86 3.85
CA GLU A 341 1.76 -12.98 3.03
C GLU A 341 2.47 -14.04 3.87
N VAL A 342 3.33 -13.62 4.80
CA VAL A 342 3.91 -14.52 5.80
C VAL A 342 3.85 -13.89 7.20
N GLY A 343 3.61 -14.71 8.23
CA GLY A 343 3.79 -14.25 9.61
C GLY A 343 5.28 -14.12 9.92
N LEU A 344 5.74 -12.91 10.24
CA LEU A 344 7.12 -12.65 10.68
C LEU A 344 7.17 -12.59 12.20
N SER A 345 8.08 -13.37 12.79
CA SER A 345 8.40 -13.29 14.22
C SER A 345 9.03 -11.95 14.58
N LEU A 346 9.00 -11.62 15.88
CA LEU A 346 9.68 -10.43 16.43
C LEU A 346 11.14 -10.35 15.98
N ARG A 347 11.89 -11.47 16.10
CA ARG A 347 13.31 -11.53 15.71
C ARG A 347 13.54 -11.29 14.22
N GLU A 348 12.65 -11.78 13.36
CA GLU A 348 12.75 -11.55 11.91
C GLU A 348 12.51 -10.08 11.57
N GLN A 349 11.52 -9.44 12.21
CA GLN A 349 11.29 -8.00 12.04
C GLN A 349 12.47 -7.16 12.56
N GLU A 350 13.03 -7.49 13.72
CA GLU A 350 14.25 -6.82 14.25
C GLU A 350 15.44 -6.98 13.30
N ARG A 351 15.60 -8.19 12.73
CA ARG A 351 16.67 -8.47 11.77
C ARG A 351 16.50 -7.68 10.48
N LEU A 352 15.28 -7.56 9.95
CA LEU A 352 14.97 -6.68 8.81
C LEU A 352 15.25 -5.21 9.18
N ALA A 353 14.86 -4.79 10.39
CA ALA A 353 15.04 -3.42 10.84
C ALA A 353 16.51 -3.01 10.96
N SER A 354 17.37 -3.90 11.47
CA SER A 354 18.83 -3.69 11.52
C SER A 354 19.46 -3.47 10.13
N ARG A 355 18.73 -3.85 9.08
CA ARG A 355 19.11 -3.73 7.68
C ARG A 355 18.41 -2.60 6.93
N GLY A 356 17.69 -1.73 7.64
CA GLY A 356 16.98 -0.59 7.07
C GLY A 356 15.67 -0.97 6.35
N LEU A 357 15.08 -2.13 6.69
CA LEU A 357 13.84 -2.62 6.08
C LEU A 357 12.71 -2.68 7.12
N LEU A 358 11.53 -2.21 6.73
CA LEU A 358 10.27 -2.34 7.47
C LEU A 358 9.66 -3.71 7.16
N GLY A 359 9.74 -4.64 8.11
CA GLY A 359 9.04 -5.93 8.04
C GLY A 359 7.61 -5.80 8.56
N VAL A 360 6.64 -5.56 7.68
CA VAL A 360 5.22 -5.57 8.05
C VAL A 360 4.83 -6.99 8.47
N SER A 361 4.16 -7.19 9.60
CA SER A 361 3.79 -8.53 10.05
C SER A 361 2.35 -8.61 10.54
N GLY A 362 1.75 -9.79 10.39
CA GLY A 362 0.52 -10.16 11.07
C GLY A 362 0.80 -11.21 12.14
N TRP A 363 0.21 -11.04 13.33
CA TRP A 363 0.33 -12.06 14.37
C TRP A 363 -0.45 -13.34 13.97
N PRO A 364 0.05 -14.54 14.32
CA PRO A 364 -0.73 -15.77 14.17
C PRO A 364 -2.08 -15.66 14.88
N ASP A 365 -3.14 -16.16 14.24
CA ASP A 365 -4.52 -16.11 14.76
C ASP A 365 -5.06 -14.69 15.00
N SER A 366 -4.52 -13.70 14.28
CA SER A 366 -4.96 -12.31 14.35
C SER A 366 -5.16 -11.69 12.97
N ASP A 367 -6.07 -10.71 12.91
CA ASP A 367 -6.24 -9.82 11.76
C ASP A 367 -5.48 -8.50 11.94
N GLU A 368 -4.64 -8.39 12.96
CA GLU A 368 -3.80 -7.22 13.20
C GLU A 368 -2.53 -7.23 12.37
N VAL A 369 -2.19 -6.06 11.83
CA VAL A 369 -0.90 -5.75 11.21
C VAL A 369 -0.11 -4.84 12.13
N ASN A 370 1.17 -5.15 12.32
CA ASN A 370 2.06 -4.47 13.25
C ASN A 370 3.47 -4.30 12.67
N LEU A 371 4.23 -3.44 13.35
CA LEU A 371 5.65 -3.21 13.14
C LEU A 371 6.38 -3.27 14.48
N VAL A 372 7.58 -3.84 14.46
CA VAL A 372 8.49 -3.80 15.61
C VAL A 372 9.40 -2.57 15.58
N ALA A 373 9.72 -2.08 14.38
CA ALA A 373 10.54 -0.90 14.15
C ALA A 373 10.11 -0.20 12.86
N ALA A 374 10.42 1.10 12.76
CA ALA A 374 10.17 1.89 11.56
C ALA A 374 11.45 2.58 11.05
N PRO A 375 12.47 1.82 10.63
CA PRO A 375 13.74 2.39 10.18
C PRO A 375 13.60 3.12 8.84
N THR A 376 14.52 4.05 8.60
CA THR A 376 14.89 4.51 7.25
C THR A 376 15.95 3.56 6.68
N ALA A 377 16.25 3.65 5.38
CA ALA A 377 17.28 2.81 4.76
C ALA A 377 18.67 3.12 5.34
N HIS A 378 18.93 4.39 5.65
CA HIS A 378 20.20 4.89 6.16
C HIS A 378 20.72 4.13 7.40
N ALA A 379 22.02 3.83 7.39
CA ALA A 379 22.70 3.07 8.43
C ALA A 379 23.61 3.89 9.36
N GLY A 380 23.65 5.22 9.20
CA GLY A 380 24.48 6.09 10.04
C GLY A 380 24.01 6.14 11.49
N ARG A 381 24.87 6.69 12.34
CA ARG A 381 24.61 6.76 13.80
C ARG A 381 23.50 7.75 14.16
N ASP A 382 23.25 8.70 13.28
CA ASP A 382 22.19 9.70 13.36
C ASP A 382 20.92 9.26 12.60
N ALA A 383 20.85 8.00 12.14
CA ALA A 383 19.65 7.44 11.55
C ALA A 383 18.47 7.57 12.52
N THR A 384 17.41 8.21 12.05
CA THR A 384 16.17 8.38 12.78
C THR A 384 15.07 7.51 12.16
N PRO A 385 14.07 7.08 12.96
CA PRO A 385 12.96 6.32 12.43
C PRO A 385 12.05 7.21 11.57
N LEU A 386 11.21 6.58 10.75
CA LEU A 386 10.27 7.26 9.83
C LEU A 386 9.45 8.37 10.50
N PRO A 387 8.85 8.20 11.71
CA PRO A 387 8.15 9.30 12.39
C PRO A 387 9.02 10.54 12.64
N ALA A 388 10.28 10.36 13.05
CA ALA A 388 11.21 11.45 13.25
C ALA A 388 11.59 12.13 11.93
N GLN A 389 11.81 11.36 10.86
CA GLN A 389 12.13 11.92 9.55
C GLN A 389 10.95 12.69 8.93
N LEU A 390 9.71 12.20 9.12
CA LEU A 390 8.47 12.91 8.76
C LEU A 390 8.43 14.31 9.41
N LEU A 391 8.70 14.37 10.71
CA LEU A 391 8.70 15.64 11.46
C LEU A 391 9.87 16.55 11.07
N THR A 392 11.03 15.96 10.79
CA THR A 392 12.19 16.68 10.25
C THR A 392 11.81 17.39 8.94
N GLY A 393 11.19 16.67 8.00
CA GLY A 393 10.70 17.23 6.75
C GLY A 393 9.71 18.38 6.95
N ARG A 394 8.73 18.20 7.85
CA ARG A 394 7.77 19.28 8.19
C ARG A 394 8.46 20.52 8.73
N ILE A 395 9.40 20.36 9.66
CA ILE A 395 10.11 21.48 10.28
C ILE A 395 10.95 22.24 9.24
N VAL A 396 11.65 21.52 8.36
CA VAL A 396 12.45 22.12 7.28
C VAL A 396 11.56 22.89 6.31
N ARG A 397 10.44 22.30 5.84
CA ARG A 397 9.54 23.00 4.90
C ARG A 397 8.89 24.23 5.52
N MET A 398 8.50 24.14 6.79
CA MET A 398 8.02 25.30 7.55
C MET A 398 9.08 26.38 7.68
N ALA A 399 10.34 26.01 7.97
CA ALA A 399 11.45 26.94 8.05
C ALA A 399 11.68 27.69 6.74
N LEU A 400 11.67 26.97 5.62
CA LEU A 400 11.83 27.55 4.29
C LEU A 400 10.71 28.56 3.99
N GLU A 401 9.46 28.20 4.26
CA GLU A 401 8.33 29.12 4.08
C GLU A 401 8.44 30.36 4.98
N LEU A 402 8.82 30.18 6.25
CA LEU A 402 9.02 31.30 7.16
C LEU A 402 10.13 32.21 6.67
N ALA A 403 11.26 31.66 6.22
CA ALA A 403 12.38 32.43 5.70
C ALA A 403 12.02 33.24 4.45
N GLU A 404 11.11 32.73 3.61
CA GLU A 404 10.61 33.48 2.45
C GLU A 404 9.63 34.61 2.82
N ARG A 405 8.91 34.48 3.94
CA ARG A 405 7.87 35.43 4.37
C ARG A 405 8.31 36.44 5.42
N LEU A 406 9.44 36.21 6.10
CA LEU A 406 9.91 37.09 7.16
C LEU A 406 10.43 38.42 6.58
N PRO A 407 9.88 39.57 7.03
CA PRO A 407 10.41 40.88 6.65
C PRO A 407 11.89 41.07 7.06
N ILE A 408 12.63 41.84 6.27
CA ILE A 408 14.06 42.15 6.54
C ILE A 408 14.23 42.82 7.92
N GLN A 409 13.26 43.63 8.36
CA GLN A 409 13.35 44.40 9.60
C GLN A 409 12.78 43.67 10.83
N THR A 410 12.44 42.39 10.74
CA THR A 410 11.84 41.65 11.86
C THR A 410 12.81 41.51 13.03
N THR A 411 12.34 41.87 14.22
CA THR A 411 13.07 41.77 15.48
C THR A 411 13.16 40.32 15.96
N GLN A 412 14.09 40.03 16.87
CA GLN A 412 14.26 38.68 17.42
C GLN A 412 13.01 38.17 18.18
N GLU A 413 12.31 39.06 18.89
CA GLU A 413 11.07 38.72 19.59
C GLU A 413 9.95 38.35 18.61
N GLU A 414 9.83 39.11 17.52
CA GLU A 414 8.85 38.82 16.48
C GLU A 414 9.16 37.51 15.75
N VAL A 415 10.43 37.22 15.45
CA VAL A 415 10.86 35.95 14.85
C VAL A 415 10.47 34.78 15.74
N SER A 416 10.79 34.87 17.04
CA SER A 416 10.42 33.86 18.03
C SER A 416 8.90 33.66 18.08
N ALA A 417 8.12 34.75 18.16
CA ALA A 417 6.66 34.68 18.19
C ALA A 417 6.05 34.09 16.91
N VAL A 418 6.63 34.39 15.74
CA VAL A 418 6.23 33.80 14.46
C VAL A 418 6.53 32.30 14.43
N CYS A 419 7.73 31.89 14.87
CA CYS A 419 8.12 30.48 14.92
C CYS A 419 7.20 29.67 15.84
N THR A 420 6.88 30.19 17.04
CA THR A 420 5.95 29.52 17.97
C THR A 420 4.57 29.35 17.35
N ARG A 421 3.99 30.40 16.76
CA ARG A 421 2.68 30.31 16.10
C ARG A 421 2.68 29.34 14.92
N ALA A 422 3.77 29.32 14.14
CA ALA A 422 3.91 28.40 13.03
C ALA A 422 4.01 26.94 13.52
N ALA A 423 4.77 26.69 14.58
CA ALA A 423 4.86 25.37 15.21
C ALA A 423 3.49 24.88 15.70
N GLU A 424 2.71 25.74 16.38
CA GLU A 424 1.36 25.40 16.84
C GLU A 424 0.39 25.07 15.69
N ALA A 425 0.51 25.78 14.57
CA ALA A 425 -0.36 25.59 13.41
C ALA A 425 0.03 24.39 12.54
N PHE A 426 1.33 24.10 12.44
CA PHE A 426 1.88 23.18 11.45
C PHE A 426 2.44 21.88 12.03
N LEU A 427 2.90 21.86 13.28
CA LEU A 427 3.47 20.66 13.88
C LEU A 427 2.44 19.89 14.70
N PRO A 428 2.53 18.54 14.72
CA PRO A 428 1.79 17.75 15.67
C PRO A 428 2.23 18.11 17.09
N THR A 429 1.26 18.39 17.93
CA THR A 429 1.50 18.63 19.36
C THR A 429 1.37 17.34 20.16
N GLY A 430 0.78 16.29 19.57
CA GLY A 430 0.27 15.16 20.34
C GLY A 430 -0.93 15.57 21.20
N ASN A 431 -1.26 14.73 22.18
CA ASN A 431 -2.31 15.01 23.19
C ASN A 431 -1.91 16.05 24.25
N THR A 432 -0.64 16.47 24.28
CA THR A 432 -0.09 17.44 25.25
C THR A 432 0.41 18.68 24.54
N LYS A 433 0.17 19.89 25.06
CA LYS A 433 0.64 21.13 24.40
C LYS A 433 2.16 21.32 24.38
N GLU A 434 2.92 20.51 25.11
CA GLU A 434 4.37 20.66 25.31
C GLU A 434 5.25 19.70 24.47
N GLY A 435 4.70 19.09 23.42
CA GLY A 435 5.41 18.04 22.69
C GLY A 435 6.61 18.52 21.84
N CYS A 436 6.61 19.79 21.44
CA CYS A 436 7.62 20.37 20.54
C CYS A 436 8.04 21.77 21.02
N GLU A 437 9.35 21.95 21.23
CA GLU A 437 9.96 23.25 21.50
C GLU A 437 10.68 23.73 20.23
N LEU A 438 10.29 24.90 19.71
CA LEU A 438 10.91 25.50 18.53
C LEU A 438 11.42 26.89 18.86
N HIS A 439 12.71 27.12 18.61
CA HIS A 439 13.36 28.41 18.78
C HIS A 439 13.92 28.89 17.45
N GLY A 440 13.55 30.10 17.04
CA GLY A 440 14.08 30.76 15.85
C GLY A 440 14.89 31.99 16.20
N GLN A 441 16.00 32.18 15.50
CA GLN A 441 16.86 33.35 15.63
C GLN A 441 17.38 33.79 14.26
N VAL A 442 17.47 35.10 14.03
CA VAL A 442 18.17 35.60 12.85
C VAL A 442 19.66 35.75 13.15
N VAL A 443 20.47 35.09 12.35
CA VAL A 443 21.93 35.07 12.47
C VAL A 443 22.58 35.62 11.19
N SER A 444 23.79 36.16 11.28
CA SER A 444 24.58 36.46 10.08
C SER A 444 25.26 35.19 9.59
N THR A 445 25.14 34.90 8.30
CA THR A 445 25.77 33.74 7.65
C THR A 445 27.13 34.08 7.02
N GLY A 446 27.60 35.33 7.16
CA GLY A 446 28.81 35.85 6.51
C GLY A 446 28.49 36.65 5.25
N GLY A 447 29.43 37.49 4.79
CA GLY A 447 29.28 38.26 3.53
C GLY A 447 28.17 39.33 3.52
N GLY A 448 27.57 39.65 4.67
CA GLY A 448 26.40 40.54 4.76
C GLY A 448 25.06 39.81 4.63
N GLU A 449 25.07 38.49 4.41
CA GLU A 449 23.87 37.67 4.36
C GLU A 449 23.34 37.34 5.76
N ARG A 450 22.03 37.11 5.82
CA ARG A 450 21.29 36.75 7.03
C ARG A 450 20.57 35.42 6.81
N GLY A 451 20.50 34.62 7.87
CA GLY A 451 19.78 33.36 7.88
C GLY A 451 18.87 33.24 9.09
N LEU A 452 17.80 32.46 8.95
CA LEU A 452 16.96 32.01 10.05
C LEU A 452 17.56 30.71 10.60
N HIS A 453 18.19 30.81 11.76
CA HIS A 453 18.64 29.68 12.55
C HIS A 453 17.48 29.13 13.36
N LEU A 454 17.23 27.83 13.25
CA LEU A 454 16.17 27.13 13.97
C LEU A 454 16.75 26.00 14.78
N ARG A 455 16.26 25.89 16.01
CA ARG A 455 16.47 24.76 16.89
C ARG A 455 15.13 24.18 17.30
N ALA A 456 14.93 22.90 17.01
CA ALA A 456 13.74 22.16 17.39
C ALA A 456 14.10 21.01 18.33
N VAL A 457 13.29 20.80 19.38
CA VAL A 457 13.40 19.66 20.28
C VAL A 457 12.03 19.00 20.37
N LEU A 458 11.98 17.71 20.02
CA LEU A 458 10.75 16.92 20.00
C LEU A 458 10.88 15.74 20.95
N ARG A 459 9.82 15.51 21.72
CA ARG A 459 9.76 14.39 22.65
C ARG A 459 9.51 13.06 21.90
N PRO A 460 9.91 11.91 22.47
CA PRO A 460 9.73 10.60 21.84
C PRO A 460 8.28 10.26 21.50
N GLU A 461 7.30 10.80 22.22
CA GLU A 461 5.87 10.58 21.97
C GLU A 461 5.41 11.18 20.64
N LEU A 462 6.18 12.10 20.05
CA LEU A 462 5.91 12.65 18.72
C LEU A 462 6.68 11.92 17.62
N ALA A 463 7.97 11.67 17.86
CA ALA A 463 8.95 11.27 16.85
C ALA A 463 9.38 9.79 16.96
N GLY A 464 8.91 9.05 17.96
CA GLY A 464 9.34 7.68 18.27
C GLY A 464 10.70 7.59 18.96
N THR A 465 11.48 8.68 18.97
CA THR A 465 12.79 8.82 19.59
C THR A 465 12.99 10.28 20.01
N PRO A 466 13.86 10.61 20.99
CA PRO A 466 14.27 11.99 21.21
C PRO A 466 14.85 12.56 19.91
N LEU A 467 14.34 13.71 19.47
CA LEU A 467 14.80 14.37 18.24
C LEU A 467 15.20 15.80 18.56
N ARG A 468 16.44 16.16 18.20
CA ARG A 468 16.94 17.53 18.22
C ARG A 468 17.44 17.88 16.83
N LEU A 469 16.91 18.97 16.28
CA LEU A 469 17.30 19.50 14.99
C LEU A 469 17.85 20.91 15.19
N GLU A 470 18.92 21.21 14.48
CA GLU A 470 19.54 22.54 14.49
C GLU A 470 20.10 22.82 13.10
N PHE A 471 19.60 23.88 12.46
CA PHE A 471 19.99 24.25 11.10
C PHE A 471 19.71 25.72 10.82
N THR A 472 20.30 26.24 9.74
CA THR A 472 20.10 27.62 9.30
C THR A 472 19.64 27.63 7.85
N VAL A 473 18.57 28.36 7.55
CA VAL A 473 18.09 28.61 6.18
C VAL A 473 18.36 30.06 5.79
N PRO A 474 18.74 30.35 4.54
CA PRO A 474 18.99 31.72 4.09
C PRO A 474 17.68 32.53 4.09
N LEU A 475 17.74 33.78 4.55
CA LEU A 475 16.64 34.74 4.39
C LEU A 475 16.73 35.39 3.01
N ARG A 476 15.58 35.76 2.43
CA ARG A 476 15.59 36.62 1.24
C ARG A 476 16.11 38.01 1.64
N GLY A 477 17.15 38.46 0.94
CA GLY A 477 17.81 39.76 1.12
C GLY A 477 16.98 40.94 0.67
#